data_AF-A0A1I7NVE8-F1
#
_entry.id   AF-A0A1I7NVE8-F1
#
_cell.length_a   1.000
_cell.length_b   1.000
_cell.length_c   1.000
_cell.angle_alpha   90.00
_cell.angle_beta   90.00
_cell.angle_gamma   90.00
#
_symmetry.space_group_name_H-M   'P 1'
#
loop_
_entity.id
_entity.type
_entity.pdbx_description
1 polymer ?
#
loop_
_entity_poly.entity_id
_entity_poly.type
_entity_poly.pdbx_seq_one_letter_code
_entity_poly.pdbx_strand_id
1 'polypeptide(L)'
;MKPERLRTCLETIRWAPTTLAQCLEINTRLVEEWADGTTAIPISVASWVEALCFTHEASDLMRPAVLEGIRHSSRKTNRPEHIPAYSYGLLRRIHAGPVALRSLFGTDDEAAVFFLVSRGLAERDADQLVITPVGSALGEISEPPANS
;
A
#
# COMPACT_ATOMS: atom_id res chain seq x y z
N MET A 1 6.27 -2.63 23.26
CA MET A 1 5.53 -1.41 22.87
C MET A 1 4.98 -0.74 24.12
N LYS A 2 4.88 0.59 24.15
CA LYS A 2 4.26 1.33 25.26
C LYS A 2 2.74 1.49 25.03
N PRO A 3 1.92 1.63 26.09
CA PRO A 3 0.46 1.78 25.97
C PRO A 3 0.03 2.95 25.06
N GLU A 4 0.72 4.08 25.14
CA GLU A 4 0.46 5.26 24.31
C GLU A 4 0.67 4.93 22.83
N ARG A 5 1.71 4.14 22.53
CA ARG A 5 2.00 3.73 21.15
C ARG A 5 0.94 2.78 20.62
N LEU A 6 0.44 1.85 21.44
CA LEU A 6 -0.67 0.98 21.04
C LEU A 6 -1.91 1.80 20.67
N ARG A 7 -2.27 2.80 21.49
CA ARG A 7 -3.38 3.71 21.22
C ARG A 7 -3.19 4.46 19.90
N THR A 8 -2.00 5.03 19.67
CA THR A 8 -1.68 5.70 18.40
C THR A 8 -1.79 4.74 17.20
N CYS A 9 -1.27 3.52 17.29
CA CYS A 9 -1.37 2.57 16.17
C CYS A 9 -2.84 2.23 15.86
N LEU A 10 -3.66 2.00 16.88
CA LEU A 10 -5.09 1.72 16.71
C LEU A 10 -5.82 2.91 16.08
N GLU A 11 -5.54 4.13 16.52
CA GLU A 11 -6.08 5.35 15.91
C GLU A 11 -5.67 5.50 14.44
N THR A 12 -4.39 5.28 14.12
CA THR A 12 -3.88 5.36 12.75
C THR A 12 -4.63 4.40 11.82
N ILE A 13 -4.82 3.15 12.22
CA ILE A 13 -5.54 2.14 11.43
C ILE A 13 -7.06 2.19 11.64
N ARG A 14 -7.56 3.18 12.40
CA ARG A 14 -8.98 3.42 12.70
C ARG A 14 -9.67 2.24 13.39
N TRP A 15 -8.95 1.51 14.22
CA TRP A 15 -9.48 0.40 15.02
C TRP A 15 -9.84 0.85 16.42
N ALA A 16 -10.92 0.27 16.95
CA ALA A 16 -11.22 0.31 18.37
C ALA A 16 -10.51 -0.85 19.10
N PRO A 17 -10.32 -0.78 20.43
CA PRO A 17 -9.81 -1.92 21.22
C PRO A 17 -10.62 -3.21 21.02
N THR A 18 -11.94 -3.09 20.81
CA THR A 18 -12.83 -4.21 20.48
C THR A 18 -12.45 -4.91 19.18
N THR A 19 -12.05 -4.15 18.15
CA THR A 19 -11.60 -4.70 16.86
C THR A 19 -10.33 -5.52 17.03
N LEU A 20 -9.34 -4.98 17.75
CA LEU A 20 -8.11 -5.71 18.03
C LEU A 20 -8.37 -7.00 18.82
N ALA A 21 -9.27 -6.94 19.81
CA ALA A 21 -9.65 -8.10 20.61
C ALA A 21 -10.31 -9.20 19.76
N GLN A 22 -11.19 -8.81 18.83
CA GLN A 22 -11.81 -9.72 17.88
C GLN A 22 -10.78 -10.38 16.96
N CYS A 23 -9.83 -9.61 16.41
CA CYS A 23 -8.79 -10.17 15.55
C CYS A 23 -7.87 -11.17 16.26
N LEU A 24 -7.67 -11.00 17.57
CA LEU A 24 -6.85 -11.87 18.40
C LEU A 24 -7.67 -12.97 19.11
N GLU A 25 -8.99 -13.00 18.91
CA GLU A 25 -9.94 -13.91 19.57
C GLU A 25 -9.82 -13.92 21.10
N ILE A 26 -9.59 -12.75 21.69
CA ILE A 26 -9.41 -12.55 23.13
C ILE A 26 -10.46 -11.60 23.70
N ASN A 27 -10.50 -11.50 25.03
CA ASN A 27 -11.39 -10.56 25.72
C ASN A 27 -10.93 -9.11 25.49
N THR A 28 -11.85 -8.22 25.12
CA THR A 28 -11.60 -6.78 24.96
C THR A 28 -10.98 -6.13 26.18
N ARG A 29 -11.35 -6.56 27.39
CA ARG A 29 -10.78 -6.04 28.64
C ARG A 29 -9.25 -6.20 28.70
N LEU A 30 -8.70 -7.27 28.15
CA LEU A 30 -7.23 -7.46 28.12
C LEU A 30 -6.55 -6.43 27.21
N VAL A 31 -7.19 -6.07 26.10
CA VAL A 31 -6.70 -5.02 25.20
C VAL A 31 -6.83 -3.63 25.84
N GLU A 32 -7.89 -3.39 26.60
CA GLU A 32 -8.05 -2.15 27.38
C GLU A 32 -6.96 -2.05 28.46
N GLU A 33 -6.70 -3.13 29.21
CA GLU A 33 -5.60 -3.18 30.19
C GLU A 33 -4.23 -2.93 29.57
N TRP A 34 -3.99 -3.39 28.34
CA TRP A 34 -2.80 -3.06 27.55
C TRP A 34 -2.73 -1.57 27.19
N ALA A 35 -3.84 -0.97 26.76
CA ALA A 35 -3.92 0.44 26.36
C ALA A 35 -3.79 1.40 27.55
N ASP A 36 -4.21 0.96 28.74
CA ASP A 36 -4.08 1.66 30.02
C ASP A 36 -2.74 1.41 30.71
N GLY A 37 -1.97 0.43 30.24
CA GLY A 37 -0.67 0.07 30.83
C GLY A 37 -0.75 -0.73 32.12
N THR A 38 -1.93 -1.28 32.44
CA THR A 38 -2.15 -2.17 33.58
C THR A 38 -1.47 -3.53 33.35
N THR A 39 -1.47 -3.99 32.09
CA THR A 39 -0.85 -5.27 31.69
C THR A 39 0.16 -5.02 30.57
N ALA A 40 1.27 -5.77 30.58
CA ALA A 40 2.28 -5.68 29.53
C ALA A 40 1.74 -6.22 28.18
N ILE A 41 2.02 -5.49 27.10
CA ILE A 41 1.66 -5.90 25.74
C ILE A 41 2.62 -7.01 25.28
N PRO A 42 2.13 -8.19 24.84
CA PRO A 42 2.97 -9.23 24.26
C PRO A 42 3.76 -8.71 23.05
N ILE A 43 5.04 -9.09 22.94
CA ILE A 43 5.92 -8.60 21.87
C ILE A 43 5.36 -8.97 20.48
N SER A 44 4.81 -10.17 20.32
CA SER A 44 4.21 -10.61 19.05
C SER A 44 3.04 -9.72 18.62
N VAL A 45 2.14 -9.38 19.55
CA VAL A 45 1.01 -8.47 19.31
C VAL A 45 1.52 -7.07 18.95
N ALA A 46 2.48 -6.56 19.71
CA ALA A 46 3.10 -5.26 19.43
C ALA A 46 3.71 -5.19 18.03
N SER A 47 4.51 -6.19 17.65
CA SER A 47 5.15 -6.25 16.32
C SER A 47 4.12 -6.33 15.19
N TRP A 48 3.06 -7.12 15.37
CA TRP A 48 2.00 -7.25 14.37
C TRP A 48 1.21 -5.94 14.18
N VAL A 49 0.83 -5.27 15.27
CA VAL A 49 0.11 -3.99 15.22
C VAL A 49 0.95 -2.88 14.59
N GLU A 50 2.25 -2.81 14.86
CA GLU A 50 3.15 -1.85 14.18
C GLU A 50 3.20 -2.09 12.66
N ALA A 51 3.29 -3.35 12.23
CA ALA A 51 3.33 -3.69 10.80
C ALA A 51 2.04 -3.27 10.08
N LEU A 52 0.87 -3.46 10.73
CA LEU A 52 -0.41 -2.97 10.22
C LEU A 52 -0.44 -1.44 10.12
N CYS A 53 0.03 -0.76 11.16
CA CYS A 53 0.11 0.70 11.20
C CYS A 53 0.98 1.24 10.07
N PHE A 54 2.19 0.70 9.91
CA PHE A 54 3.12 1.07 8.84
C PHE A 54 2.50 0.88 7.44
N THR A 55 1.87 -0.26 7.20
CA THR A 55 1.22 -0.56 5.92
C THR A 55 0.03 0.36 5.64
N HIS A 56 -0.76 0.66 6.68
CA HIS A 56 -1.89 1.58 6.56
C HIS A 56 -1.42 3.01 6.25
N GLU A 57 -0.37 3.51 6.91
CA GLU A 57 0.20 4.83 6.63
C GLU A 57 0.70 4.93 5.19
N ALA A 58 1.43 3.91 4.71
CA ALA A 58 1.88 3.86 3.32
C ALA A 58 0.71 3.86 2.33
N SER A 59 -0.37 3.13 2.65
CA SER A 59 -1.59 3.08 1.85
C SER A 59 -2.37 4.40 1.89
N ASP A 60 -2.34 5.12 3.00
CA ASP A 60 -3.06 6.38 3.18
C ASP A 60 -2.54 7.48 2.24
N LEU A 61 -1.25 7.45 1.90
CA LEU A 61 -0.67 8.33 0.87
C LEU A 61 -1.31 8.17 -0.52
N MET A 62 -1.96 7.03 -0.76
CA MET A 62 -2.65 6.72 -2.01
C MET A 62 -4.18 6.82 -1.87
N ARG A 63 -4.70 7.27 -0.71
CA ARG A 63 -6.13 7.38 -0.46
C ARG A 63 -6.76 8.31 -1.52
N PRO A 64 -7.72 7.81 -2.33
CA PRO A 64 -8.37 8.65 -3.32
C PRO A 64 -9.22 9.71 -2.62
N ALA A 65 -9.11 10.96 -3.08
CA ALA A 65 -10.03 12.02 -2.67
C ALA A 65 -11.39 11.81 -3.35
N VAL A 66 -12.29 11.09 -2.68
CA VAL A 66 -13.69 10.98 -3.12
C VAL A 66 -14.42 12.25 -2.71
N LEU A 67 -14.39 13.27 -3.58
CA LEU A 67 -15.31 14.40 -3.50
C LEU A 67 -16.72 13.89 -3.83
N GLU A 68 -17.66 14.00 -2.89
CA GLU A 68 -19.07 13.75 -3.18
C GLU A 68 -19.51 14.60 -4.39
N GLY A 69 -19.92 13.92 -5.47
CA GLY A 69 -20.56 14.58 -6.62
C GLY A 69 -19.78 14.68 -7.93
N ILE A 70 -18.64 14.00 -8.13
CA ILE A 70 -17.96 13.99 -9.44
C ILE A 70 -18.10 12.60 -10.10
N ARG A 71 -18.98 12.54 -11.12
CA ARG A 71 -18.92 11.52 -12.19
C ARG A 71 -17.48 11.43 -12.66
N HIS A 72 -16.95 10.22 -12.84
CA HIS A 72 -15.60 9.95 -13.37
C HIS A 72 -15.30 10.88 -14.55
N SER A 73 -14.66 12.01 -14.27
CA SER A 73 -14.11 12.87 -15.29
C SER A 73 -12.67 12.43 -15.37
N SER A 74 -12.35 11.70 -16.43
CA SER A 74 -10.99 11.42 -16.87
C SER A 74 -10.29 12.74 -17.17
N ARG A 75 -9.94 13.50 -16.13
CA ARG A 75 -9.16 14.71 -16.30
C ARG A 75 -7.74 14.25 -16.57
N LYS A 76 -7.38 14.13 -17.84
CA LYS A 76 -5.99 14.01 -18.31
C LYS A 76 -5.21 15.19 -17.71
N THR A 77 -4.56 14.97 -16.57
CA THR A 77 -3.60 15.93 -16.04
C THR A 77 -2.30 15.69 -16.80
N ASN A 78 -1.99 16.61 -17.72
CA ASN A 78 -0.79 16.59 -18.56
C ASN A 78 0.49 16.95 -17.76
N ARG A 79 0.53 16.66 -16.46
CA ARG A 79 1.76 16.68 -15.67
C ARG A 79 2.32 15.27 -15.72
N PRO A 80 3.64 15.07 -15.95
CA PRO A 80 4.23 13.75 -15.78
C PRO A 80 3.93 13.31 -14.35
N GLU A 81 3.01 12.37 -14.21
CA GLU A 81 2.54 11.90 -12.91
C GLU A 81 3.75 11.34 -12.17
N HIS A 82 3.99 11.81 -10.95
CA HIS A 82 5.06 11.30 -10.11
C HIS A 82 4.79 9.82 -9.84
N ILE A 83 5.45 8.94 -10.60
CA ILE A 83 5.46 7.52 -10.29
C ILE A 83 6.24 7.36 -9.00
N PRO A 84 5.67 6.75 -7.96
CA PRO A 84 6.42 6.47 -6.75
C PRO A 84 7.63 5.58 -7.05
N ALA A 85 8.76 5.85 -6.39
CA ALA A 85 10.03 5.12 -6.62
C ALA A 85 9.85 3.58 -6.57
N TYR A 86 8.99 3.09 -5.66
CA TYR A 86 8.71 1.65 -5.51
C TYR A 86 8.01 1.04 -6.74
N SER A 87 7.32 1.83 -7.57
CA SER A 87 6.61 1.33 -8.77
C SER A 87 7.51 1.22 -10.00
N TYR A 88 8.65 1.91 -10.02
CA TYR A 88 9.58 1.86 -11.17
C TYR A 88 10.22 0.49 -11.36
N GLY A 89 10.53 -0.22 -10.28
CA GLY A 89 11.11 -1.56 -10.34
C GLY A 89 10.17 -2.52 -11.07
N LEU A 90 8.92 -2.59 -10.62
CA LEU A 90 7.89 -3.40 -11.26
C LEU A 90 7.59 -2.94 -12.69
N LEU A 91 7.48 -1.63 -12.94
CA LEU A 91 7.23 -1.09 -14.29
C LEU A 91 8.31 -1.52 -15.28
N ARG A 92 9.60 -1.49 -14.88
CA ARG A 92 10.71 -1.95 -15.70
C ARG A 92 10.66 -3.47 -15.94
N ARG A 93 10.26 -4.24 -14.93
CA ARG A 93 10.11 -5.70 -15.04
C ARG A 93 9.01 -6.07 -16.03
N ILE A 94 7.83 -5.47 -15.92
CA ILE A 94 6.72 -5.72 -16.87
C ILE A 94 7.03 -5.21 -18.28
N HIS A 95 7.87 -4.18 -18.40
CA HIS A 95 8.38 -3.72 -19.70
C HIS A 95 9.28 -4.75 -20.37
N ALA A 96 10.09 -5.48 -19.60
CA ALA A 96 10.95 -6.55 -20.11
C ALA A 96 10.16 -7.82 -20.47
N GLY A 97 9.00 -8.03 -19.85
CA GLY A 97 8.07 -9.11 -20.17
C GLY A 97 7.02 -9.33 -19.08
N PRO A 98 6.00 -10.17 -19.34
CA PRO A 98 4.94 -10.47 -18.38
C PRO A 98 5.49 -10.96 -17.04
N VAL A 99 4.91 -10.48 -15.93
CA VAL A 99 5.29 -10.88 -14.57
C VAL A 99 4.14 -11.64 -13.90
N ALA A 100 4.41 -12.85 -13.42
CA ALA A 100 3.38 -13.64 -12.75
C ALA A 100 2.94 -12.98 -11.44
N LEU A 101 1.64 -12.71 -11.28
CA LEU A 101 1.07 -12.05 -10.10
C LEU A 101 1.39 -12.81 -8.80
N ARG A 102 1.44 -14.15 -8.89
CA ARG A 102 1.81 -15.01 -7.76
C ARG A 102 3.20 -14.74 -7.19
N SER A 103 4.11 -14.21 -8.00
CA SER A 103 5.49 -13.88 -7.59
C SER A 103 5.58 -12.54 -6.86
N LEU A 104 4.50 -11.77 -6.83
CA LEU A 104 4.45 -10.42 -6.26
C LEU A 104 3.83 -10.38 -4.86
N PHE A 105 3.06 -11.41 -4.47
CA PHE A 105 2.45 -11.47 -3.14
C PHE A 105 3.50 -11.45 -2.02
N GLY A 106 3.31 -10.58 -1.03
CA GLY A 106 4.21 -10.41 0.11
C GLY A 106 5.50 -9.66 -0.21
N THR A 107 5.58 -9.00 -1.37
CA THR A 107 6.72 -8.16 -1.76
C THR A 107 6.32 -6.68 -1.82
N ASP A 108 7.31 -5.78 -1.77
CA ASP A 108 7.08 -4.34 -1.95
C ASP A 108 6.41 -4.00 -3.31
N ASP A 109 6.54 -4.90 -4.30
CA ASP A 109 5.93 -4.76 -5.62
C ASP A 109 4.40 -5.02 -5.61
N GLU A 110 3.84 -5.63 -4.56
CA GLU A 110 2.40 -5.89 -4.46
C GLU A 110 1.59 -4.58 -4.47
N ALA A 111 2.09 -3.56 -3.76
CA ALA A 111 1.51 -2.22 -3.75
C ALA A 111 1.66 -1.52 -5.12
N ALA A 112 2.74 -1.83 -5.87
CA ALA A 112 2.95 -1.30 -7.21
C ALA A 112 1.95 -1.85 -8.23
N VAL A 113 1.50 -3.11 -8.09
CA VAL A 113 0.49 -3.71 -8.98
C VAL A 113 -0.77 -2.83 -9.03
N PHE A 114 -1.29 -2.47 -7.86
CA PHE A 114 -2.50 -1.66 -7.78
C PHE A 114 -2.29 -0.29 -8.42
N PHE A 115 -1.17 0.38 -8.10
CA PHE A 115 -0.85 1.69 -8.67
C PHE A 115 -0.80 1.64 -10.20
N LEU A 116 -0.02 0.71 -10.78
CA LEU A 116 0.15 0.60 -12.22
C LEU A 116 -1.15 0.27 -12.95
N VAL A 117 -1.98 -0.62 -12.39
CA VAL A 117 -3.28 -0.99 -12.97
C VAL A 117 -4.27 0.18 -12.88
N SER A 118 -4.34 0.87 -11.74
CA SER A 118 -5.27 2.01 -11.56
C SER A 118 -4.99 3.18 -12.52
N ARG A 119 -3.75 3.30 -13.00
CA ARG A 119 -3.30 4.32 -13.95
C ARG A 119 -3.31 3.84 -15.40
N GLY A 120 -3.70 2.60 -15.64
CA GLY A 120 -3.67 1.99 -16.97
C GLY A 120 -2.27 1.85 -17.55
N LEU A 121 -1.22 1.79 -16.70
CA LEU A 121 0.17 1.53 -17.09
C LEU A 121 0.47 0.04 -17.21
N ALA A 122 -0.28 -0.78 -16.47
CA ALA A 122 -0.26 -2.22 -16.54
C ALA A 122 -1.70 -2.75 -16.55
N GLU A 123 -1.90 -3.96 -17.04
CA GLU A 123 -3.17 -4.66 -16.95
C GLU A 123 -2.94 -6.10 -16.48
N ARG A 124 -3.98 -6.68 -15.86
CA ARG A 124 -3.95 -8.08 -15.44
C ARG A 124 -4.47 -8.92 -16.60
N ASP A 125 -3.59 -9.73 -17.16
CA ASP A 125 -3.95 -10.76 -18.14
C ASP A 125 -3.84 -12.13 -17.47
N ALA A 126 -5.00 -12.70 -17.14
CA ALA A 126 -5.11 -13.92 -16.34
C ALA A 126 -4.27 -13.87 -15.04
N ASP A 127 -3.20 -14.66 -14.96
CA ASP A 127 -2.30 -14.73 -13.80
C ASP A 127 -1.01 -13.91 -13.97
N GLN A 128 -0.92 -13.11 -15.03
CA GLN A 128 0.20 -12.24 -15.35
C GLN A 128 -0.19 -10.76 -15.22
N LEU A 129 0.81 -9.96 -14.90
CA LEU A 129 0.79 -8.52 -15.06
C LEU A 129 1.54 -8.19 -16.36
N VAL A 130 0.87 -7.51 -17.28
CA VAL A 130 1.42 -7.11 -18.58
C VAL A 130 1.44 -5.58 -18.69
N ILE A 131 2.40 -5.05 -19.44
CA ILE A 131 2.52 -3.61 -19.66
C ILE A 131 1.53 -3.16 -20.74
N THR A 132 0.90 -2.00 -20.54
CA THR A 132 0.05 -1.39 -21.57
C THR A 132 0.88 -0.51 -22.51
N PRO A 133 0.34 -0.09 -23.67
CA PRO A 133 1.00 0.90 -24.53
C PRO A 133 1.32 2.22 -23.80
N VAL A 134 0.48 2.63 -22.84
CA VAL A 134 0.69 3.84 -22.03
C VAL A 134 1.85 3.63 -21.04
N GLY A 135 1.94 2.46 -20.40
CA GLY A 135 3.05 2.10 -19.53
C GLY A 135 4.38 1.99 -20.27
N SER A 136 4.36 1.45 -21.49
CA SER A 136 5.55 1.30 -22.34
C SER A 136 6.14 2.65 -22.74
N ALA A 137 5.31 3.58 -23.22
CA ALA A 137 5.75 4.94 -23.56
C ALA A 137 6.38 5.71 -22.38
N LEU A 138 6.05 5.33 -21.15
CA LEU A 138 6.59 5.93 -19.94
C LEU A 138 7.85 5.21 -19.43
N GLY A 139 7.96 3.90 -19.69
CA GLY A 139 9.15 3.09 -19.42
C GLY A 139 10.34 3.42 -20.33
N GLU A 140 10.10 4.01 -21.50
CA GLU A 140 11.15 4.51 -22.41
C GLU A 140 11.83 5.81 -21.92
N ILE A 141 11.24 6.57 -20.99
CA ILE A 141 11.75 7.88 -20.52
C ILE A 141 12.85 7.71 -19.44
N SER A 142 13.72 6.70 -19.56
CA SER A 142 14.84 6.49 -18.63
C SER A 142 16.06 5.91 -19.32
N GLU A 143 16.53 6.58 -20.36
CA GLU A 143 17.98 6.81 -20.44
C GLU A 143 18.22 8.27 -20.03
N PRO A 144 18.94 8.55 -18.92
CA PRO A 144 19.43 9.90 -18.69
C PRO A 144 20.34 10.27 -19.88
N PRO A 145 20.34 11.53 -20.36
CA PRO A 145 21.25 11.93 -21.42
C PRO A 145 22.68 11.64 -20.96
N ALA A 146 23.42 10.88 -21.75
CA ALA A 146 24.84 10.68 -21.56
C ALA A 146 25.52 12.05 -21.60
N ASN A 147 26.05 12.49 -20.45
CA ASN A 147 26.87 13.70 -20.38
C ASN A 147 28.02 13.57 -21.38
N SER A 148 27.96 14.38 -22.44
CA SER A 148 29.06 14.64 -23.37
C SER A 148 29.79 15.91 -22.94
#